data_AF-A0A2S6B2R3-F1
#
_entry.id   AF-A0A2S6B2R3-F1
#
_cell.length_a   1.000
_cell.length_b   1.000
_cell.length_c   1.000
_cell.angle_alpha   90.00
_cell.angle_beta   90.00
_cell.angle_gamma   90.00
#
_symmetry.space_group_name_H-M   'P 1'
#
loop_
_entity.id
_entity.type
_entity.pdbx_description
1 polymer ?
#
loop_
_entity_poly.entity_id
_entity_poly.type
_entity_poly.pdbx_seq_one_letter_code
_entity_poly.pdbx_strand_id
1 'polypeptide(L)'
;MKTSVATLLFTASLLAAGQAFAADPARDHQSILAMQGDYTVDFAFDETVLLQPGYERQAAMRSGGDETVIVVEDSPTRIVLQHILVDAKSGHVTKHWRQDWTYEASTRFEFSADQTWSVRTIPADATRGAWTQCVYEVSDAPRYCGTGRWEYANGVTTWTSDLSWRPLPRREYTKRSDYNALSVVNRHTLTPNGWTHEQFNTKVLRKPDGTQVELAREFGFNDYIKTTEVDFKPARDYWQATAGYWAKVRAHWDRFLSRAPGVHLKTKVDGMAMIIPLFTQAGDVQEGKTVADASIAKVFADWVEPAPAERAAAAGQSR
;
A
#
# COMPACT_ATOMS: atom_id res chain seq x y z
N MET A 1 45.92 -43.12 -46.28
CA MET A 1 44.96 -42.03 -46.01
C MET A 1 44.47 -42.20 -44.58
N LYS A 2 44.68 -41.18 -43.74
CA LYS A 2 44.45 -41.23 -42.28
C LYS A 2 42.98 -40.99 -41.99
N THR A 3 42.31 -41.92 -41.30
CA THR A 3 40.93 -41.78 -40.82
C THR A 3 40.96 -41.10 -39.45
N SER A 4 40.40 -39.89 -39.37
CA SER A 4 40.32 -39.10 -38.14
C SER A 4 39.23 -39.63 -37.22
N VAL A 5 39.59 -39.85 -35.94
CA VAL A 5 38.65 -40.12 -34.85
C VAL A 5 38.10 -38.78 -34.34
N ALA A 6 36.80 -38.59 -34.40
CA ALA A 6 36.13 -37.43 -33.82
C ALA A 6 35.74 -37.73 -32.37
N THR A 7 36.42 -37.10 -31.41
CA THR A 7 36.09 -37.16 -29.99
C THR A 7 34.99 -36.15 -29.69
N LEU A 8 33.78 -36.63 -29.36
CA LEU A 8 32.69 -35.79 -28.83
C LEU A 8 33.00 -35.43 -27.37
N LEU A 9 33.34 -34.17 -27.10
CA LEU A 9 33.32 -33.62 -25.75
C LEU A 9 31.88 -33.23 -25.40
N PHE A 10 31.25 -33.98 -24.49
CA PHE A 10 30.04 -33.56 -23.79
C PHE A 10 30.42 -32.55 -22.70
N THR A 11 30.22 -31.26 -22.95
CA THR A 11 30.22 -30.24 -21.91
C THR A 11 28.93 -30.35 -21.11
N ALA A 12 29.04 -30.87 -19.87
CA ALA A 12 27.94 -30.83 -18.91
C ALA A 12 27.75 -29.39 -18.45
N SER A 13 26.73 -28.72 -18.99
CA SER A 13 26.26 -27.42 -18.48
C SER A 13 25.64 -27.64 -17.10
N LEU A 14 26.37 -27.29 -16.04
CA LEU A 14 25.78 -27.09 -14.71
C LEU A 14 24.81 -25.90 -14.81
N LEU A 15 23.52 -26.21 -14.97
CA LEU A 15 22.46 -25.29 -14.62
C LEU A 15 22.56 -25.05 -13.11
N ALA A 16 23.22 -23.98 -12.72
CA ALA A 16 23.06 -23.40 -11.39
C ALA A 16 21.61 -22.92 -11.30
N ALA A 17 20.71 -23.83 -10.91
CA ALA A 17 19.42 -23.44 -10.38
C ALA A 17 19.72 -22.52 -9.20
N GLY A 18 19.44 -21.22 -9.35
CA GLY A 18 19.52 -20.28 -8.25
C GLY A 18 18.76 -20.89 -7.09
N GLN A 19 19.46 -21.13 -5.98
CA GLN A 19 18.81 -21.55 -4.75
C GLN A 19 17.80 -20.45 -4.40
N ALA A 20 16.52 -20.71 -4.64
CA ALA A 20 15.48 -19.92 -4.02
C ALA A 20 15.72 -20.04 -2.52
N PHE A 21 16.24 -18.97 -1.90
CA PHE A 21 16.42 -18.94 -0.47
C PHE A 21 15.05 -19.28 0.15
N ALA A 22 15.04 -20.28 1.03
CA ALA A 22 13.81 -20.62 1.74
C ALA A 22 13.32 -19.38 2.48
N ALA A 23 12.01 -19.12 2.43
CA ALA A 23 11.42 -18.00 3.13
C ALA A 23 11.74 -18.09 4.63
N ASP A 24 12.15 -16.98 5.23
CA ASP A 24 12.43 -16.87 6.66
C ASP A 24 11.43 -15.88 7.27
N PRO A 25 10.24 -16.35 7.69
CA PRO A 25 9.19 -15.47 8.19
C PRO A 25 9.63 -14.65 9.41
N ALA A 26 10.54 -15.18 10.24
CA ALA A 26 11.04 -14.44 11.39
C ALA A 26 11.94 -13.28 10.96
N ARG A 27 12.81 -13.50 9.97
CA ARG A 27 13.66 -12.43 9.40
C ARG A 27 12.84 -11.38 8.66
N ASP A 28 11.86 -11.82 7.88
CA ASP A 28 10.92 -10.93 7.18
C ASP A 28 10.15 -10.06 8.18
N HIS A 29 9.65 -10.67 9.25
CA HIS A 29 8.97 -9.99 10.35
C HIS A 29 9.85 -8.90 10.98
N GLN A 30 11.11 -9.21 11.30
CA GLN A 30 12.05 -8.20 11.81
C GLN A 30 12.34 -7.09 10.79
N SER A 31 12.31 -7.40 9.49
CA SER A 31 12.53 -6.42 8.42
C SER A 31 11.36 -5.42 8.32
N ILE A 32 10.13 -5.90 8.50
CA ILE A 32 8.95 -5.03 8.58
C ILE A 32 9.01 -4.16 9.84
N LEU A 33 9.32 -4.74 11.01
CA LEU A 33 9.43 -3.98 12.26
C LEU A 33 10.54 -2.93 12.22
N ALA A 34 11.61 -3.14 11.44
CA ALA A 34 12.68 -2.16 11.26
C ALA A 34 12.23 -0.86 10.57
N MET A 35 11.04 -0.84 9.96
CA MET A 35 10.40 0.36 9.40
C MET A 35 9.81 1.28 10.49
N GLN A 36 9.73 0.83 11.75
CA GLN A 36 9.30 1.67 12.87
C GLN A 36 10.35 2.75 13.18
N GLY A 37 9.91 3.94 13.58
CA GLY A 37 10.81 5.02 13.95
C GLY A 37 10.25 6.41 13.66
N ASP A 38 11.14 7.40 13.77
CA ASP A 38 10.85 8.82 13.59
C ASP A 38 11.64 9.32 12.40
N TYR A 39 10.94 9.93 11.43
CA TYR A 39 11.48 10.20 10.10
C TYR A 39 11.16 11.60 9.62
N THR A 40 12.11 12.22 8.94
CA THR A 40 11.79 13.23 7.92
C THR A 40 11.64 12.48 6.60
N VAL A 41 10.57 12.77 5.88
CA VAL A 41 10.16 12.03 4.69
C VAL A 41 10.11 12.95 3.48
N ASP A 42 10.80 12.57 2.42
CA ASP A 42 10.68 13.21 1.11
C ASP A 42 9.84 12.36 0.17
N PHE A 43 8.98 13.00 -0.62
CA PHE A 43 8.13 12.38 -1.63
C PHE A 43 8.46 12.97 -3.00
N ALA A 44 8.97 12.14 -3.90
CA ALA A 44 9.29 12.51 -5.27
C ALA A 44 8.51 11.64 -6.26
N PHE A 45 7.74 12.26 -7.16
CA PHE A 45 7.05 11.56 -8.24
C PHE A 45 7.39 12.16 -9.59
N ASP A 46 7.86 11.32 -10.50
CA ASP A 46 8.30 11.71 -11.84
C ASP A 46 7.68 10.78 -12.88
N GLU A 47 6.92 11.34 -13.82
CA GLU A 47 6.61 10.62 -15.05
C GLU A 47 7.92 10.35 -15.80
N THR A 48 8.15 9.11 -16.22
CA THR A 48 9.41 8.63 -16.80
C THR A 48 9.27 8.18 -18.25
N VAL A 49 8.22 7.40 -18.56
CA VAL A 49 7.96 6.85 -19.90
C VAL A 49 6.59 7.30 -20.37
N LEU A 50 6.53 7.96 -21.53
CA LEU A 50 5.26 8.40 -22.12
C LEU A 50 4.79 7.33 -23.10
N LEU A 51 3.55 6.87 -22.94
CA LEU A 51 3.01 5.70 -23.64
C LEU A 51 1.95 6.04 -24.68
N GLN A 52 1.55 7.31 -24.77
CA GLN A 52 0.57 7.79 -25.75
C GLN A 52 1.18 8.82 -26.72
N PRO A 53 0.86 8.73 -28.03
CA PRO A 53 1.21 9.77 -28.98
C PRO A 53 0.65 11.13 -28.55
N GLY A 54 1.49 12.15 -28.55
CA GLY A 54 1.09 13.52 -28.19
C GLY A 54 0.82 13.75 -26.70
N TYR A 55 1.07 12.76 -25.82
CA TYR A 55 0.99 12.99 -24.38
C TYR A 55 2.15 13.85 -23.90
N GLU A 56 1.83 14.93 -23.20
CA GLU A 56 2.82 15.82 -22.60
C GLU A 56 3.11 15.40 -21.17
N ARG A 57 4.40 15.24 -20.87
CA ARG A 57 4.89 14.90 -19.53
C ARG A 57 4.43 15.95 -18.53
N GLN A 58 3.82 15.50 -17.44
CA GLN A 58 3.45 16.37 -16.35
C GLN A 58 4.67 16.78 -15.52
N ALA A 59 4.58 17.95 -14.88
CA ALA A 59 5.63 18.44 -14.00
C ALA A 59 5.87 17.47 -12.83
N ALA A 60 7.14 17.32 -12.46
CA ALA A 60 7.54 16.52 -11.32
C ALA A 60 6.89 17.05 -10.03
N MET A 61 6.42 16.13 -9.18
CA MET A 61 5.83 16.47 -7.90
C MET A 61 6.86 16.24 -6.79
N ARG A 62 7.01 17.24 -5.93
CA ARG A 62 7.85 17.20 -4.73
C ARG A 62 7.05 17.66 -3.53
N SER A 63 7.16 16.91 -2.44
CA SER A 63 6.59 17.25 -1.13
C SER A 63 7.38 16.52 -0.05
N GLY A 64 7.12 16.84 1.22
CA GLY A 64 7.70 16.11 2.34
C GLY A 64 6.86 16.29 3.60
N GLY A 65 7.30 15.67 4.68
CA GLY A 65 6.70 15.81 6.01
C GLY A 65 7.48 15.02 7.05
N ASP A 66 7.21 15.30 8.32
CA ASP A 66 7.82 14.58 9.44
C ASP A 66 6.82 13.57 9.97
N GLU A 67 7.21 12.30 10.04
CA GLU A 67 6.32 11.17 10.32
C GLU A 67 6.93 10.22 11.36
N THR A 68 6.12 9.85 12.36
CA THR A 68 6.43 8.73 13.25
C THR A 68 5.67 7.48 12.80
N VAL A 69 6.35 6.34 12.80
CA VAL A 69 5.82 5.01 12.46
C VAL A 69 5.73 4.19 13.75
N ILE A 70 4.51 3.89 14.17
CA ILE A 70 4.17 3.22 15.43
C ILE A 70 3.66 1.80 15.14
N VAL A 71 4.19 0.82 15.89
CA VAL A 71 3.66 -0.54 15.89
C VAL A 71 2.34 -0.59 16.65
N VAL A 72 1.28 -1.05 15.98
CA VAL A 72 -0.08 -1.20 16.52
C VAL A 72 -0.37 -2.65 16.89
N GLU A 73 0.13 -3.58 16.09
CA GLU A 73 0.04 -5.02 16.28
C GLU A 73 1.36 -5.66 15.88
N ASP A 74 1.81 -6.60 16.69
CA ASP A 74 3.03 -7.38 16.48
C ASP A 74 2.70 -8.83 16.88
N SER A 75 2.57 -9.69 15.87
CA SER A 75 2.39 -11.12 16.03
C SER A 75 3.16 -11.85 14.93
N PRO A 76 3.51 -13.14 15.11
CA PRO A 76 4.36 -13.87 14.16
C PRO A 76 3.89 -13.84 12.70
N THR A 77 2.58 -13.69 12.47
CA THR A 77 1.97 -13.70 11.13
C THR A 77 1.27 -12.39 10.76
N ARG A 78 1.28 -11.39 11.64
CA ARG A 78 0.60 -10.11 11.39
C ARG A 78 1.30 -8.96 12.10
N ILE A 79 1.61 -7.92 11.33
CA ILE A 79 2.16 -6.65 11.84
C ILE A 79 1.27 -5.51 11.32
N VAL A 80 0.94 -4.55 12.18
CA VAL A 80 0.23 -3.33 11.78
C VAL A 80 1.08 -2.14 12.16
N LEU A 81 1.45 -1.31 11.17
CA LEU A 81 2.20 -0.07 11.39
C LEU A 81 1.30 1.14 11.06
N GLN A 82 1.21 2.07 12.00
CA GLN A 82 0.49 3.32 11.85
C GLN A 82 1.48 4.46 11.66
N HIS A 83 1.26 5.23 10.61
CA HIS A 83 2.05 6.41 10.26
C HIS A 83 1.31 7.67 10.71
N ILE A 84 2.00 8.57 11.42
CA ILE A 84 1.40 9.80 11.95
C ILE A 84 2.32 10.98 11.65
N LEU A 85 1.79 11.94 10.89
CA LEU A 85 2.48 13.17 10.54
C LEU A 85 2.41 14.18 11.69
N VAL A 86 3.50 14.93 11.86
CA VAL A 86 3.59 16.11 12.72
C VAL A 86 4.08 17.28 11.88
N ASP A 87 3.36 18.40 11.89
CA ASP A 87 3.93 19.68 11.48
C ASP A 87 4.61 20.33 12.70
N ALA A 88 5.94 20.27 12.75
CA ALA A 88 6.72 20.77 13.88
C ALA A 88 6.49 22.27 14.16
N LYS A 89 6.08 23.06 13.16
CA LYS A 89 5.85 24.51 13.33
C LYS A 89 4.54 24.82 14.01
N SER A 90 3.47 24.10 13.64
CA SER A 90 2.12 24.33 14.20
C SER A 90 1.75 23.37 15.33
N GLY A 91 2.50 22.28 15.49
CA GLY A 91 2.13 21.14 16.34
C GLY A 91 0.95 20.33 15.80
N HIS A 92 0.50 20.59 14.57
CA HIS A 92 -0.63 19.88 13.99
C HIS A 92 -0.27 18.42 13.72
N VAL A 93 -1.15 17.51 14.17
CA VAL A 93 -0.97 16.06 14.03
C VAL A 93 -2.00 15.52 13.05
N THR A 94 -1.57 14.66 12.13
CA THR A 94 -2.46 13.93 11.22
C THR A 94 -2.15 12.43 11.28
N LYS A 95 -3.12 11.60 11.70
CA LYS A 95 -3.09 10.17 11.42
C LYS A 95 -3.06 9.97 9.91
N HIS A 96 -1.93 9.56 9.35
CA HIS A 96 -1.67 9.67 7.92
C HIS A 96 -2.11 8.43 7.13
N TRP A 97 -1.38 7.33 7.25
CA TRP A 97 -1.72 6.08 6.57
C TRP A 97 -1.37 4.89 7.45
N ARG A 98 -1.89 3.73 7.10
CA ARG A 98 -1.66 2.49 7.84
C ARG A 98 -1.26 1.40 6.86
N GLN A 99 -0.36 0.54 7.29
CA GLN A 99 0.01 -0.68 6.59
C GLN A 99 -0.20 -1.89 7.49
N ASP A 100 -1.01 -2.82 7.01
CA ASP A 100 -1.22 -4.12 7.62
C ASP A 100 -0.45 -5.16 6.80
N TRP A 101 0.40 -5.92 7.47
CA TRP A 101 1.22 -6.97 6.89
C TRP A 101 0.69 -8.32 7.38
N THR A 102 0.38 -9.23 6.46
CA THR A 102 -0.09 -10.58 6.79
C THR A 102 0.76 -11.62 6.07
N TYR A 103 1.37 -12.53 6.83
CA TYR A 103 2.13 -13.65 6.29
C TYR A 103 1.19 -14.70 5.68
N GLU A 104 1.52 -15.18 4.48
CA GLU A 104 0.75 -16.17 3.73
C GLU A 104 -0.76 -15.88 3.65
N ALA A 105 -1.14 -14.60 3.47
CA ALA A 105 -2.54 -14.17 3.48
C ALA A 105 -3.41 -15.00 2.52
N SER A 106 -4.54 -15.52 3.00
CA SER A 106 -5.48 -16.30 2.19
C SER A 106 -6.43 -15.44 1.36
N THR A 107 -6.55 -14.15 1.72
CA THR A 107 -7.39 -13.17 1.04
C THR A 107 -6.75 -11.79 1.05
N ARG A 108 -7.09 -10.94 0.07
CA ARG A 108 -6.83 -9.50 0.09
C ARG A 108 -7.95 -8.73 -0.62
N PHE A 109 -8.04 -7.44 -0.37
CA PHE A 109 -8.89 -6.56 -1.19
C PHE A 109 -8.12 -6.00 -2.38
N GLU A 110 -8.80 -5.81 -3.51
CA GLU A 110 -8.23 -5.28 -4.74
C GLU A 110 -9.10 -4.18 -5.32
N PHE A 111 -8.49 -3.05 -5.68
CA PHE A 111 -9.20 -1.94 -6.31
C PHE A 111 -9.64 -2.31 -7.74
N SER A 112 -10.92 -2.09 -8.03
CA SER A 112 -11.52 -2.35 -9.34
C SER A 112 -11.77 -1.06 -10.12
N ALA A 113 -12.74 -0.26 -9.74
CA ALA A 113 -13.02 1.06 -10.29
C ALA A 113 -13.94 1.81 -9.32
N ASP A 114 -14.17 3.11 -9.55
CA ASP A 114 -15.26 3.86 -8.93
C ASP A 114 -15.40 3.64 -7.42
N GLN A 115 -14.27 3.76 -6.69
CA GLN A 115 -14.19 3.51 -5.25
C GLN A 115 -14.76 2.15 -4.80
N THR A 116 -14.51 1.11 -5.59
CA THR A 116 -14.88 -0.27 -5.30
C THR A 116 -13.65 -1.13 -5.12
N TRP A 117 -13.63 -1.90 -4.02
CA TRP A 117 -12.64 -2.92 -3.72
C TRP A 117 -13.31 -4.26 -3.51
N SER A 118 -12.89 -5.27 -4.26
CA SER A 118 -13.38 -6.63 -4.09
C SER A 118 -12.43 -7.43 -3.22
N VAL A 119 -12.95 -8.18 -2.25
CA VAL A 119 -12.14 -9.12 -1.48
C VAL A 119 -12.04 -10.42 -2.26
N ARG A 120 -10.81 -10.85 -2.53
CA ARG A 120 -10.50 -12.06 -3.30
C ARG A 120 -9.67 -13.03 -2.48
N THR A 121 -9.87 -14.32 -2.73
CA THR A 121 -8.96 -15.37 -2.29
C THR A 121 -7.67 -15.31 -3.10
N ILE A 122 -6.54 -15.49 -2.43
CA ILE A 122 -5.23 -15.61 -3.07
C ILE A 122 -4.82 -17.08 -3.06
N PRO A 123 -4.35 -17.66 -4.18
CA PRO A 123 -3.87 -19.03 -4.21
C PRO A 123 -2.73 -19.24 -3.21
N ALA A 124 -2.79 -20.32 -2.43
CA ALA A 124 -1.79 -20.62 -1.40
C ALA A 124 -0.35 -20.68 -1.97
N ASP A 125 -0.19 -21.16 -3.20
CA ASP A 125 1.13 -21.20 -3.86
C ASP A 125 1.68 -19.80 -4.17
N ALA A 126 0.81 -18.82 -4.44
CA ALA A 126 1.24 -17.44 -4.67
C ALA A 126 1.71 -16.78 -3.38
N THR A 127 1.12 -17.14 -2.24
CA THR A 127 1.41 -16.52 -0.94
C THR A 127 2.39 -17.31 -0.09
N ARG A 128 2.76 -18.54 -0.48
CA ARG A 128 3.74 -19.37 0.22
C ARG A 128 5.05 -18.61 0.46
N GLY A 129 5.42 -18.43 1.72
CA GLY A 129 6.60 -17.69 2.12
C GLY A 129 6.57 -16.19 1.80
N ALA A 130 5.39 -15.61 1.56
CA ALA A 130 5.22 -14.22 1.17
C ALA A 130 4.46 -13.42 2.23
N TRP A 131 4.68 -12.11 2.24
CA TRP A 131 3.93 -11.15 3.03
C TRP A 131 3.02 -10.32 2.13
N THR A 132 1.76 -10.17 2.53
CA THR A 132 0.81 -9.27 1.88
C THR A 132 0.74 -7.97 2.68
N GLN A 133 1.09 -6.85 2.04
CA GLN A 133 0.91 -5.52 2.56
C GLN A 133 -0.42 -4.97 2.08
N CYS A 134 -1.29 -4.55 2.99
CA CYS A 134 -2.51 -3.81 2.70
C CYS A 134 -2.41 -2.40 3.29
N VAL A 135 -2.61 -1.40 2.44
CA VAL A 135 -2.48 0.01 2.78
C VAL A 135 -3.85 0.68 2.88
N TYR A 136 -4.00 1.50 3.90
CA TYR A 136 -5.21 2.25 4.21
C TYR A 136 -4.92 3.75 4.36
N GLU A 137 -5.90 4.58 4.02
CA GLU A 137 -5.78 6.03 4.06
C GLU A 137 -6.02 6.61 5.47
N VAL A 138 -6.05 7.94 5.60
CA VAL A 138 -6.20 8.67 6.88
C VAL A 138 -7.41 8.18 7.71
N SER A 139 -8.53 7.86 7.04
CA SER A 139 -9.78 7.36 7.63
C SER A 139 -9.85 5.84 7.79
N ASP A 140 -8.74 5.14 7.55
CA ASP A 140 -8.66 3.68 7.41
C ASP A 140 -9.45 3.09 6.23
N ALA A 141 -9.90 3.92 5.28
CA ALA A 141 -10.45 3.43 4.02
C ALA A 141 -9.40 2.63 3.22
N PRO A 142 -9.77 1.53 2.54
CA PRO A 142 -8.82 0.70 1.79
C PRO A 142 -8.21 1.50 0.65
N ARG A 143 -6.91 1.35 0.43
CA ARG A 143 -6.20 1.95 -0.71
C ARG A 143 -5.78 0.88 -1.71
N TYR A 144 -4.91 -0.03 -1.28
CA TYR A 144 -4.43 -1.15 -2.10
C TYR A 144 -3.86 -2.27 -1.24
N CYS A 145 -3.73 -3.47 -1.81
CA CYS A 145 -2.91 -4.54 -1.26
C CYS A 145 -1.94 -5.07 -2.32
N GLY A 146 -0.76 -5.53 -1.90
CA GLY A 146 0.20 -6.24 -2.73
C GLY A 146 0.85 -7.38 -1.95
N THR A 147 1.07 -8.51 -2.61
CA THR A 147 1.72 -9.71 -2.05
C THR A 147 3.14 -9.80 -2.61
N GLY A 148 4.13 -9.87 -1.72
CA GLY A 148 5.53 -9.83 -2.10
C GLY A 148 6.41 -10.66 -1.19
N ARG A 149 7.69 -10.78 -1.54
CA ARG A 149 8.70 -11.49 -0.75
C ARG A 149 9.83 -10.55 -0.40
N TRP A 150 10.43 -10.78 0.76
CA TRP A 150 11.67 -10.16 1.14
C TRP A 150 12.84 -10.90 0.49
N GLU A 151 13.78 -10.12 -0.02
CA GLU A 151 15.04 -10.57 -0.58
C GLU A 151 16.18 -9.93 0.21
N TYR A 152 17.23 -10.73 0.42
CA TYR A 152 18.40 -10.36 1.23
C TYR A 152 19.69 -10.55 0.45
N ALA A 153 19.78 -9.90 -0.70
CA ALA A 153 20.90 -10.02 -1.62
C ALA A 153 21.88 -8.87 -1.44
N ASN A 154 23.18 -9.16 -1.51
CA ASN A 154 24.25 -8.13 -1.51
C ASN A 154 24.21 -7.16 -0.31
N GLY A 155 23.75 -7.63 0.85
CA GLY A 155 23.60 -6.80 2.06
C GLY A 155 22.42 -5.82 2.02
N VAL A 156 21.56 -5.91 1.00
CA VAL A 156 20.35 -5.08 0.85
C VAL A 156 19.13 -5.91 1.20
N THR A 157 18.24 -5.33 2.01
CA THR A 157 16.99 -5.97 2.45
C THR A 157 15.83 -5.28 1.74
N THR A 158 15.15 -6.00 0.86
CA THR A 158 14.14 -5.43 -0.03
C THR A 158 12.91 -6.33 -0.12
N TRP A 159 11.72 -5.77 0.08
CA TRP A 159 10.46 -6.41 -0.27
C TRP A 159 9.94 -5.84 -1.59
N THR A 160 9.50 -6.69 -2.52
CA THR A 160 8.83 -6.24 -3.76
C THR A 160 7.48 -6.92 -3.91
N SER A 161 6.42 -6.15 -4.15
CA SER A 161 5.07 -6.65 -4.38
C SER A 161 4.87 -7.21 -5.78
N ASP A 162 3.83 -8.03 -5.94
CA ASP A 162 3.19 -8.23 -7.23
C ASP A 162 2.51 -6.95 -7.75
N LEU A 163 2.02 -7.01 -8.99
CA LEU A 163 1.28 -5.92 -9.60
C LEU A 163 -0.08 -5.77 -8.91
N SER A 164 -0.39 -4.56 -8.45
CA SER A 164 -1.62 -4.23 -7.76
C SER A 164 -2.29 -2.97 -8.33
N TRP A 165 -3.57 -2.80 -8.03
CA TRP A 165 -4.34 -1.63 -8.46
C TRP A 165 -4.70 -0.74 -7.29
N ARG A 166 -4.71 0.57 -7.53
CA ARG A 166 -5.11 1.56 -6.53
C ARG A 166 -5.84 2.76 -7.17
N PRO A 167 -6.68 3.48 -6.41
CA PRO A 167 -7.32 4.70 -6.89
C PRO A 167 -6.30 5.82 -7.14
N LEU A 168 -6.78 6.93 -7.71
CA LEU A 168 -5.97 8.13 -7.87
C LEU A 168 -5.44 8.63 -6.51
N PRO A 169 -4.18 9.06 -6.45
CA PRO A 169 -3.66 9.69 -5.26
C PRO A 169 -4.36 11.05 -5.04
N ARG A 170 -4.51 11.44 -3.78
CA ARG A 170 -5.17 12.70 -3.38
C ARG A 170 -4.63 13.95 -4.09
N ARG A 171 -3.33 13.97 -4.40
CA ARG A 171 -2.68 15.07 -5.11
C ARG A 171 -3.16 15.25 -6.56
N GLU A 172 -3.78 14.24 -7.17
CA GLU A 172 -4.14 14.21 -8.59
C GLU A 172 -5.65 14.29 -8.86
N TYR A 173 -6.55 13.83 -7.97
CA TYR A 173 -7.99 13.77 -8.29
C TYR A 173 -8.65 15.13 -8.58
N THR A 174 -8.07 16.26 -8.13
CA THR A 174 -8.54 17.61 -8.46
C THR A 174 -7.82 18.23 -9.66
N LYS A 175 -6.69 17.68 -10.06
CA LYS A 175 -5.80 18.26 -11.08
C LYS A 175 -5.84 17.50 -12.39
N ARG A 176 -6.24 16.23 -12.35
CA ARG A 176 -6.09 15.26 -13.42
C ARG A 176 -7.41 14.54 -13.62
N SER A 177 -7.78 14.36 -14.88
CA SER A 177 -9.02 13.70 -15.31
C SER A 177 -8.80 12.74 -16.48
N ASP A 178 -7.54 12.57 -16.89
CA ASP A 178 -7.13 11.77 -18.04
C ASP A 178 -7.00 10.28 -17.71
N TYR A 179 -6.88 9.90 -16.44
CA TYR A 179 -6.81 8.52 -15.98
C TYR A 179 -7.60 8.29 -14.69
N ASN A 180 -7.95 7.04 -14.38
CA ASN A 180 -8.79 6.69 -13.23
C ASN A 180 -8.26 5.52 -12.38
N ALA A 181 -7.13 4.92 -12.74
CA ALA A 181 -6.47 3.89 -11.96
C ALA A 181 -4.94 3.94 -12.09
N LEU A 182 -4.25 3.49 -11.04
CA LEU A 182 -2.82 3.21 -11.07
C LEU A 182 -2.59 1.70 -11.01
N SER A 183 -1.78 1.18 -11.92
CA SER A 183 -1.17 -0.15 -11.84
C SER A 183 0.21 -0.01 -11.23
N VAL A 184 0.50 -0.73 -10.13
CA VAL A 184 1.66 -0.43 -9.29
C VAL A 184 2.37 -1.70 -8.80
N VAL A 185 3.69 -1.68 -8.91
CA VAL A 185 4.59 -2.53 -8.11
C VAL A 185 5.22 -1.65 -7.03
N ASN A 186 5.11 -2.08 -5.79
CA ASN A 186 5.71 -1.40 -4.64
C ASN A 186 6.97 -2.15 -4.22
N ARG A 187 8.00 -1.39 -3.85
CA ARG A 187 9.21 -1.94 -3.26
C ARG A 187 9.58 -1.17 -2.01
N HIS A 188 9.83 -1.89 -0.92
CA HIS A 188 10.35 -1.33 0.33
C HIS A 188 11.78 -1.79 0.51
N THR A 189 12.72 -0.88 0.71
CA THR A 189 14.13 -1.21 0.90
C THR A 189 14.62 -0.60 2.21
N LEU A 190 15.14 -1.42 3.12
CA LEU A 190 15.80 -0.89 4.32
C LEU A 190 17.14 -0.26 3.95
N THR A 191 17.42 0.90 4.51
CA THR A 191 18.67 1.62 4.32
C THR A 191 19.41 1.73 5.66
N PRO A 192 20.73 2.07 5.66
CA PRO A 192 21.45 2.30 6.91
C PRO A 192 20.82 3.39 7.80
N ASN A 193 20.10 4.35 7.21
CA ASN A 193 19.51 5.48 7.93
C ASN A 193 17.98 5.52 7.89
N GLY A 194 17.31 4.40 7.60
CA GLY A 194 15.86 4.35 7.49
C GLY A 194 15.38 3.35 6.45
N TRP A 195 14.49 3.77 5.56
CA TRP A 195 13.97 2.91 4.50
C TRP A 195 13.35 3.73 3.36
N THR A 196 13.20 3.12 2.19
CA THR A 196 12.58 3.75 1.01
C THR A 196 11.32 3.02 0.62
N HIS A 197 10.36 3.75 0.04
CA HIS A 197 9.22 3.21 -0.68
C HIS A 197 9.29 3.62 -2.15
N GLU A 198 9.70 2.69 -2.98
CA GLU A 198 9.78 2.81 -4.42
C GLU A 198 8.47 2.33 -5.06
N GLN A 199 7.93 3.11 -5.99
CA GLN A 199 6.63 2.88 -6.61
C GLN A 199 6.78 2.94 -8.12
N PHE A 200 6.66 1.78 -8.76
CA PHE A 200 6.66 1.67 -10.22
C PHE A 200 5.21 1.76 -10.69
N ASN A 201 4.77 2.99 -10.98
CA ASN A 201 3.39 3.27 -11.33
C ASN A 201 3.21 3.29 -12.85
N THR A 202 2.06 2.80 -13.32
CA THR A 202 1.52 3.10 -14.65
C THR A 202 0.18 3.80 -14.47
N LYS A 203 0.02 4.97 -15.10
CA LYS A 203 -1.25 5.73 -15.13
C LYS A 203 -2.14 5.13 -16.21
N VAL A 204 -3.32 4.65 -15.82
CA VAL A 204 -4.22 3.91 -16.70
C VAL A 204 -5.61 4.53 -16.69
N LEU A 205 -6.12 4.84 -17.88
CA LEU A 205 -7.52 5.16 -18.11
C LEU A 205 -8.28 3.87 -18.41
N ARG A 206 -9.16 3.47 -17.49
CA ARG A 206 -10.11 2.37 -17.68
C ARG A 206 -11.42 2.92 -18.21
N LYS A 207 -11.88 2.44 -19.35
CA LYS A 207 -13.11 2.92 -19.98
C LYS A 207 -14.31 2.05 -19.62
N PRO A 208 -15.55 2.57 -19.73
CA PRO A 208 -16.76 1.80 -19.45
C PRO A 208 -16.94 0.57 -20.35
N ASP A 209 -16.33 0.56 -21.53
CA ASP A 209 -16.34 -0.58 -22.46
C ASP A 209 -15.35 -1.70 -22.09
N GLY A 210 -14.61 -1.54 -20.98
CA GLY A 210 -13.62 -2.49 -20.49
C GLY A 210 -12.21 -2.29 -21.08
N THR A 211 -12.05 -1.40 -22.06
CA THR A 211 -10.73 -1.11 -22.64
C THR A 211 -9.89 -0.25 -21.68
N GLN A 212 -8.57 -0.42 -21.77
CA GLN A 212 -7.60 0.32 -20.95
C GLN A 212 -6.60 1.05 -21.84
N VAL A 213 -6.22 2.26 -21.42
CA VAL A 213 -5.23 3.08 -22.09
C VAL A 213 -4.16 3.46 -21.07
N GLU A 214 -2.94 2.99 -21.27
CA GLU A 214 -1.79 3.41 -20.47
C GLU A 214 -1.27 4.76 -20.99
N LEU A 215 -1.16 5.74 -20.11
CA LEU A 215 -0.76 7.11 -20.48
C LEU A 215 0.74 7.33 -20.30
N ALA A 216 1.24 7.03 -19.11
CA ALA A 216 2.62 7.21 -18.73
C ALA A 216 2.99 6.28 -17.57
N ARG A 217 4.28 5.93 -17.48
CA ARG A 217 4.87 5.38 -16.27
C ARG A 217 5.37 6.52 -15.39
N GLU A 218 5.22 6.36 -14.09
CA GLU A 218 5.72 7.28 -13.06
C GLU A 218 6.54 6.48 -12.06
N PHE A 219 7.74 6.97 -11.75
CA PHE A 219 8.50 6.48 -10.60
C PHE A 219 8.18 7.37 -9.41
N GLY A 220 7.60 6.77 -8.37
CA GLY A 220 7.45 7.39 -7.05
C GLY A 220 8.56 6.92 -6.13
N PHE A 221 9.20 7.83 -5.43
CA PHE A 221 10.25 7.55 -4.47
C PHE A 221 9.95 8.31 -3.18
N ASN A 222 9.63 7.56 -2.14
CA ASN A 222 9.51 8.12 -0.79
C ASN A 222 10.77 7.71 -0.01
N ASP A 223 11.46 8.68 0.58
CA ASP A 223 12.68 8.44 1.35
C ASP A 223 12.42 8.75 2.83
N TYR A 224 12.42 7.71 3.68
CA TYR A 224 12.21 7.84 5.11
C TYR A 224 13.58 7.88 5.80
N ILE A 225 14.01 9.09 6.17
CA ILE A 225 15.32 9.33 6.78
C ILE A 225 15.12 9.51 8.28
N LYS A 226 15.76 8.67 9.09
CA LYS A 226 15.66 8.77 10.56
C LYS A 226 16.13 10.14 11.02
N THR A 227 15.38 10.72 11.95
CA THR A 227 15.70 12.04 12.52
C THR A 227 15.51 12.05 14.02
N THR A 228 16.30 12.88 14.69
CA THR A 228 16.14 13.26 16.11
C THR A 228 15.89 14.76 16.26
N GLU A 229 15.76 15.48 15.14
CA GLU A 229 15.64 16.95 15.10
C GLU A 229 14.20 17.42 15.31
N VAL A 230 13.22 16.53 15.16
CA VAL A 230 11.79 16.82 15.26
C VAL A 230 11.23 16.20 16.54
N ASP A 231 10.43 16.98 17.27
CA ASP A 231 9.68 16.47 18.42
C ASP A 231 8.40 15.76 17.97
N PHE A 232 8.40 14.42 18.05
CA PHE A 232 7.25 13.59 17.73
C PHE A 232 6.31 13.34 18.92
N LYS A 233 6.56 13.95 20.09
CA LYS A 233 5.68 13.82 21.25
C LYS A 233 4.21 14.14 20.93
N PRO A 234 3.86 15.19 20.15
CA PRO A 234 2.46 15.46 19.80
C PRO A 234 1.77 14.29 19.08
N ALA A 235 2.46 13.63 18.13
CA ALA A 235 1.92 12.45 17.45
C ALA A 235 1.73 11.26 18.39
N ARG A 236 2.67 11.03 19.31
CA ARG A 236 2.58 9.94 20.29
C ARG A 236 1.45 10.18 21.29
N ASP A 237 1.29 11.41 21.78
CA ASP A 237 0.21 11.80 22.68
C ASP A 237 -1.16 11.65 21.99
N TYR A 238 -1.28 12.11 20.74
CA TYR A 238 -2.48 11.92 19.92
C TYR A 238 -2.82 10.44 19.76
N TRP A 239 -1.83 9.61 19.42
CA TRP A 239 -2.04 8.17 19.25
C TRP A 239 -2.47 7.52 20.55
N GLN A 240 -1.78 7.81 21.65
CA GLN A 240 -2.13 7.26 22.97
C GLN A 240 -3.57 7.60 23.36
N ALA A 241 -4.03 8.82 23.09
CA ALA A 241 -5.39 9.25 23.38
C ALA A 241 -6.44 8.60 22.46
N THR A 242 -6.11 8.37 21.18
CA THR A 242 -7.11 8.02 20.16
C THR A 242 -7.00 6.58 19.62
N ALA A 243 -5.98 5.80 19.98
CA ALA A 243 -5.76 4.44 19.46
C ALA A 243 -6.97 3.52 19.67
N GLY A 244 -7.65 3.63 20.83
CA GLY A 244 -8.85 2.87 21.13
C GLY A 244 -10.06 3.27 20.27
N TYR A 245 -10.16 4.55 19.88
CA TYR A 245 -11.17 5.00 18.93
C TYR A 245 -10.89 4.46 17.52
N TRP A 246 -9.64 4.58 17.04
CA TRP A 246 -9.25 4.05 15.73
C TRP A 246 -9.35 2.52 15.65
N ALA A 247 -9.16 1.79 16.75
CA ALA A 247 -9.43 0.37 16.81
C ALA A 247 -10.90 0.03 16.49
N LYS A 248 -11.86 0.83 16.97
CA LYS A 248 -13.28 0.66 16.63
C LYS A 248 -13.53 0.95 15.16
N VAL A 249 -12.94 2.03 14.62
CA VAL A 249 -13.03 2.36 13.18
C VAL A 249 -12.52 1.21 12.31
N ARG A 250 -11.36 0.64 12.65
CA ARG A 250 -10.83 -0.57 11.98
C ARG A 250 -11.79 -1.75 12.04
N ALA A 251 -12.39 -2.01 13.21
CA ALA A 251 -13.37 -3.08 13.36
C ALA A 251 -14.63 -2.89 12.49
N HIS A 252 -15.03 -1.66 12.16
CA HIS A 252 -16.11 -1.40 11.19
C HIS A 252 -15.65 -1.69 9.76
N TRP A 253 -14.43 -1.30 9.39
CA TRP A 253 -13.83 -1.64 8.08
C TRP A 253 -13.67 -3.14 7.87
N ASP A 254 -13.22 -3.87 8.89
CA ASP A 254 -12.99 -5.32 8.82
C ASP A 254 -14.26 -6.11 8.47
N ARG A 255 -15.45 -5.57 8.78
CA ARG A 255 -16.73 -6.20 8.40
C ARG A 255 -16.89 -6.31 6.88
N PHE A 256 -16.30 -5.40 6.12
CA PHE A 256 -16.35 -5.37 4.65
C PHE A 256 -15.10 -5.96 4.01
N LEU A 257 -13.93 -5.83 4.66
CA LEU A 257 -12.64 -6.15 4.05
C LEU A 257 -12.08 -7.53 4.41
N SER A 258 -12.67 -8.22 5.40
CA SER A 258 -12.24 -9.57 5.77
C SER A 258 -12.81 -10.68 4.89
N ARG A 259 -13.84 -10.39 4.07
CA ARG A 259 -14.52 -11.39 3.25
C ARG A 259 -15.21 -10.77 2.03
N ALA A 260 -15.51 -11.61 1.04
CA ALA A 260 -16.32 -11.23 -0.10
C ALA A 260 -17.71 -10.69 0.34
N PRO A 261 -18.29 -9.73 -0.42
CA PRO A 261 -17.84 -9.25 -1.73
C PRO A 261 -16.76 -8.16 -1.67
N GLY A 262 -16.49 -7.58 -0.50
CA GLY A 262 -15.68 -6.37 -0.36
C GLY A 262 -16.53 -5.12 -0.15
N VAL A 263 -16.04 -3.96 -0.57
CA VAL A 263 -16.64 -2.66 -0.28
C VAL A 263 -16.78 -1.77 -1.52
N HIS A 264 -17.85 -0.99 -1.55
CA HIS A 264 -18.03 0.17 -2.41
C HIS A 264 -18.23 1.42 -1.53
N LEU A 265 -17.51 2.50 -1.83
CA LEU A 265 -17.66 3.77 -1.13
C LEU A 265 -18.51 4.74 -1.96
N LYS A 266 -19.59 5.22 -1.33
CA LYS A 266 -20.48 6.24 -1.90
C LYS A 266 -19.88 7.65 -1.86
N THR A 267 -18.69 7.81 -1.29
CA THR A 267 -18.00 9.09 -1.17
C THR A 267 -17.58 9.62 -2.53
N LYS A 268 -17.11 10.87 -2.61
CA LYS A 268 -16.25 11.29 -3.72
C LYS A 268 -14.83 10.72 -3.49
N VAL A 269 -14.01 10.73 -4.55
CA VAL A 269 -12.61 10.26 -4.49
C VAL A 269 -11.79 10.95 -3.40
N ASP A 270 -12.17 12.16 -2.97
CA ASP A 270 -11.52 12.87 -1.88
C ASP A 270 -11.73 12.25 -0.47
N GLY A 271 -12.73 11.37 -0.31
CA GLY A 271 -13.08 10.70 0.94
C GLY A 271 -13.58 11.61 2.07
N MET A 272 -13.73 12.92 1.85
CA MET A 272 -13.90 13.92 2.92
C MET A 272 -15.16 13.71 3.74
N ALA A 273 -16.20 13.13 3.13
CA ALA A 273 -17.45 12.81 3.78
C ALA A 273 -17.32 11.78 4.93
N MET A 274 -16.28 10.94 4.90
CA MET A 274 -15.90 10.07 6.02
C MET A 274 -14.75 10.64 6.86
N ILE A 275 -13.75 11.27 6.21
CA ILE A 275 -12.58 11.83 6.91
C ILE A 275 -13.01 12.85 7.97
N ILE A 276 -13.83 13.84 7.61
CA ILE A 276 -14.24 14.90 8.53
C ILE A 276 -14.90 14.33 9.79
N PRO A 277 -16.01 13.58 9.71
CA PRO A 277 -16.69 13.12 10.92
C PRO A 277 -15.84 12.16 11.75
N LEU A 278 -15.02 11.30 11.13
CA LEU A 278 -14.16 10.38 11.88
C LEU A 278 -13.05 11.10 12.63
N PHE A 279 -12.45 12.14 12.03
CA PHE A 279 -11.45 12.96 12.70
C PHE A 279 -12.05 13.89 13.76
N THR A 280 -13.26 14.43 13.54
CA THR A 280 -13.99 15.17 14.57
C THR A 280 -14.23 14.29 15.80
N GLN A 281 -14.72 13.06 15.60
CA GLN A 281 -14.92 12.10 16.68
C GLN A 281 -13.61 11.71 17.36
N ALA A 282 -12.51 11.53 16.62
CA ALA A 282 -11.19 11.30 17.21
C ALA A 282 -10.73 12.49 18.07
N GLY A 283 -10.97 13.72 17.60
CA GLY A 283 -10.69 14.95 18.35
C GLY A 283 -11.51 15.06 19.64
N ASP A 284 -12.80 14.70 19.59
CA ASP A 284 -13.64 14.62 20.79
C ASP A 284 -13.07 13.64 21.82
N VAL A 285 -12.58 12.47 21.38
CA VAL A 285 -11.91 11.50 22.26
C VAL A 285 -10.61 12.05 22.83
N GLN A 286 -9.82 12.77 22.01
CA GLN A 286 -8.59 13.43 22.47
C GLN A 286 -8.87 14.48 23.55
N GLU A 287 -10.00 15.19 23.47
CA GLU A 287 -10.48 16.14 24.48
C GLU A 287 -11.11 15.46 25.71
N GLY A 288 -11.08 14.13 25.79
CA GLY A 288 -11.62 13.36 26.92
C GLY A 288 -13.14 13.13 26.86
N LYS A 289 -13.80 13.43 25.73
CA LYS A 289 -15.22 13.11 25.53
C LYS A 289 -15.37 11.64 25.14
N THR A 290 -16.57 11.10 25.40
CA THR A 290 -16.91 9.75 24.97
C THR A 290 -17.61 9.77 23.62
N VAL A 291 -17.11 8.99 22.66
CA VAL A 291 -17.80 8.70 21.40
C VAL A 291 -18.37 7.29 21.43
N ALA A 292 -19.69 7.19 21.28
CA ALA A 292 -20.38 5.91 21.20
C ALA A 292 -20.08 5.19 19.87
N ASP A 293 -20.01 3.86 19.88
CA ASP A 293 -19.78 3.08 18.66
C ASP A 293 -20.86 3.30 17.59
N ALA A 294 -22.11 3.58 18.02
CA ALA A 294 -23.21 3.93 17.13
C ALA A 294 -22.93 5.20 16.29
N SER A 295 -22.13 6.15 16.80
CA SER A 295 -21.73 7.35 16.04
C SER A 295 -20.75 7.00 14.92
N ILE A 296 -19.86 6.04 15.16
CA ILE A 296 -18.96 5.50 14.12
C ILE A 296 -19.80 4.73 13.11
N ALA A 297 -20.66 3.83 13.57
CA ALA A 297 -21.54 3.03 12.73
C ALA A 297 -22.42 3.88 11.80
N LYS A 298 -22.87 5.05 12.26
CA LYS A 298 -23.61 6.00 11.43
C LYS A 298 -22.79 6.50 10.23
N VAL A 299 -21.53 6.86 10.42
CA VAL A 299 -20.66 7.28 9.32
C VAL A 299 -20.53 6.18 8.28
N PHE A 300 -20.36 4.93 8.73
CA PHE A 300 -20.29 3.78 7.82
C PHE A 300 -21.61 3.53 7.09
N ALA A 301 -22.76 3.58 7.77
CA ALA A 301 -24.06 3.40 7.11
C ALA A 301 -24.32 4.48 6.03
N ASP A 302 -23.89 5.71 6.28
CA ASP A 302 -24.07 6.82 5.35
C ASP A 302 -23.21 6.67 4.08
N TRP A 303 -22.02 6.06 4.17
CA TRP A 303 -21.00 6.14 3.11
C TRP A 303 -20.42 4.82 2.60
N VAL A 304 -20.66 3.71 3.28
CA VAL A 304 -20.06 2.41 2.99
C VAL A 304 -21.15 1.39 2.71
N GLU A 305 -21.00 0.64 1.63
CA GLU A 305 -21.87 -0.48 1.30
C GLU A 305 -21.06 -1.66 0.78
N PRO A 306 -21.61 -2.89 0.80
CA PRO A 306 -20.93 -4.04 0.20
C PRO A 306 -20.63 -3.77 -1.27
N ALA A 307 -19.46 -4.22 -1.74
CA ALA A 307 -19.16 -4.17 -3.16
C ALA A 307 -20.26 -4.89 -3.96
N PRO A 308 -20.62 -4.40 -5.17
CA PRO A 308 -21.55 -5.09 -6.03
C PRO A 308 -21.04 -6.50 -6.31
N ALA A 309 -21.96 -7.47 -6.40
CA ALA A 309 -21.61 -8.83 -6.81
C ALA A 309 -20.85 -8.75 -8.13
N GLU A 310 -19.70 -9.42 -8.16
CA GLU A 310 -18.84 -9.38 -9.32
C GLU A 310 -19.61 -9.93 -10.53
N ARG A 311 -19.94 -9.07 -11.50
CA ARG A 311 -20.38 -9.56 -12.81
C ARG A 311 -19.19 -10.33 -13.34
N ALA A 312 -19.37 -11.61 -13.65
CA ALA A 312 -18.34 -12.43 -14.29
C ALA A 312 -17.89 -11.71 -15.57
N ALA A 313 -16.82 -10.91 -15.46
CA ALA A 313 -16.17 -10.33 -16.62
C ALA A 313 -15.55 -11.52 -17.33
N ALA A 314 -16.03 -11.76 -18.56
CA ALA A 314 -15.57 -12.84 -19.40
C ALA A 314 -14.05 -12.91 -19.36
N ALA A 315 -13.53 -14.11 -19.07
CA ALA A 315 -12.12 -14.44 -19.18
C ALA A 315 -11.64 -14.17 -20.62
N GLY A 316 -11.27 -12.92 -20.89
CA GLY A 316 -10.63 -12.48 -22.10
C GLY A 316 -9.13 -12.75 -21.95
N GLN A 317 -8.72 -13.87 -22.54
CA GLN A 317 -7.35 -14.34 -22.73
C GLN A 317 -6.29 -13.20 -22.77
N SER A 318 -5.37 -13.20 -21.80
CA SER A 318 -4.06 -12.56 -22.02
C SER A 318 -3.27 -13.45 -22.98
N ARG A 319 -2.94 -12.93 -24.15
CA ARG A 319 -1.78 -13.38 -24.92
C ARG A 319 -0.60 -12.49 -24.59
#